data_AF-A0A924VY05-F1
#
_entry.id   AF-A0A924VY05-F1
#
_cell.length_a   1.000
_cell.length_b   1.000
_cell.length_c   1.000
_cell.angle_alpha   90.00
_cell.angle_beta   90.00
_cell.angle_gamma   90.00
#
_symmetry.space_group_name_H-M   'P 1'
#
loop_
_entity.id
_entity.type
_entity.pdbx_description
1 polymer ?
#
loop_
_entity_poly.entity_id
_entity_poly.type
_entity_poly.pdbx_seq_one_letter_code
_entity_poly.pdbx_strand_id
1 'polypeptide(L)'
;MDEVVTIVLDIAKSVFQLHGVDAQGAVMLRKRLTRARMRAFFEKLPPCLIGMEACGSSHYWGRELRALGHDVRLIHPTYVKPYVKRQKNDAADAEAICEAVSRANMRFVEINSPEQQAIMIAHRTRSILTRQRTHCPTQSACTWRRSAWSRRRGASDWSCSPPSSPMPTMAASLFRRGHPCRFDCAAPARERAAPGLRSSHRRKRARH
;
A
#
# COMPACT_ATOMS: atom_id res chain seq x y z
N MET A 1 -37.02 17.81 -11.15
CA MET A 1 -35.77 18.59 -11.11
C MET A 1 -34.78 17.66 -10.49
N ASP A 2 -33.91 17.06 -11.30
CA ASP A 2 -32.99 16.05 -10.81
C ASP A 2 -31.88 16.77 -10.06
N GLU A 3 -31.88 16.65 -8.74
CA GLU A 3 -30.82 17.22 -7.89
C GLU A 3 -29.67 16.23 -7.81
N VAL A 4 -28.43 16.74 -7.86
CA VAL A 4 -27.25 15.90 -7.69
C VAL A 4 -27.19 15.46 -6.22
N VAL A 5 -27.50 14.20 -5.97
CA VAL A 5 -27.57 13.65 -4.61
C VAL A 5 -26.19 13.24 -4.11
N THR A 6 -25.40 12.61 -4.99
CA THR A 6 -24.08 12.08 -4.64
C THR A 6 -23.03 12.58 -5.61
N ILE A 7 -21.96 13.17 -5.07
CA ILE A 7 -20.79 13.60 -5.81
C ILE A 7 -19.62 12.72 -5.44
N VAL A 8 -18.86 12.28 -6.42
CA VAL A 8 -17.69 11.45 -6.24
C VAL A 8 -16.46 12.14 -6.80
N LEU A 9 -15.37 12.06 -6.04
CA LEU A 9 -14.11 12.69 -6.35
C LEU A 9 -12.98 11.66 -6.39
N ASP A 10 -12.32 11.61 -7.54
CA ASP A 10 -10.98 11.04 -7.63
C ASP A 10 -9.94 12.16 -7.48
N ILE A 11 -9.02 11.99 -6.52
CA ILE A 11 -8.00 12.97 -6.16
C ILE A 11 -6.65 12.57 -6.72
N ALA A 12 -6.16 13.33 -7.70
CA ALA A 12 -4.75 13.34 -8.06
C ALA A 12 -4.01 14.57 -7.51
N LYS A 13 -2.72 14.69 -7.83
CA LYS A 13 -1.83 15.72 -7.28
C LYS A 13 -2.28 17.16 -7.59
N SER A 14 -2.74 17.41 -8.82
CA SER A 14 -3.08 18.75 -9.33
C SER A 14 -4.47 18.84 -9.96
N VAL A 15 -5.02 17.69 -10.34
CA VAL A 15 -6.25 17.53 -11.09
C VAL A 15 -7.16 16.59 -10.33
N PHE A 16 -8.45 16.90 -10.34
CA PHE A 16 -9.49 16.13 -9.68
C PHE A 16 -10.53 15.77 -10.74
N GLN A 17 -10.98 14.53 -10.73
CA GLN A 17 -12.08 14.10 -11.58
C GLN A 17 -13.35 14.01 -10.72
N LEU A 18 -14.38 14.74 -11.12
CA LEU A 18 -15.65 14.83 -10.44
C LEU A 18 -16.71 14.08 -11.23
N HIS A 19 -17.48 13.26 -10.52
CA HIS A 19 -18.58 12.47 -11.04
C HIS A 19 -19.80 12.64 -10.13
N GLY A 20 -20.86 13.28 -10.62
CA GLY A 20 -22.10 13.50 -9.87
C GLY A 20 -23.24 12.68 -10.45
N VAL A 21 -24.03 12.06 -9.57
CA VAL A 21 -25.19 11.24 -9.91
C VAL A 21 -26.45 11.70 -9.17
N ASP A 22 -27.61 11.45 -9.77
CA ASP A 22 -28.92 11.63 -9.14
C ASP A 22 -29.25 10.49 -8.16
N ALA A 23 -30.47 10.49 -7.62
CA ALA A 23 -30.97 9.44 -6.72
C ALA A 23 -31.14 8.07 -7.41
N GLN A 24 -31.33 8.07 -8.74
CA GLN A 24 -31.53 6.91 -9.58
C GLN A 24 -30.19 6.33 -10.09
N GLY A 25 -29.06 7.00 -9.81
CA GLY A 25 -27.73 6.64 -10.27
C GLY A 25 -27.43 7.09 -11.70
N ALA A 26 -28.25 7.94 -12.31
CA ALA A 26 -27.96 8.53 -13.61
C ALA A 26 -26.89 9.62 -13.47
N VAL A 27 -25.97 9.65 -14.42
CA VAL A 27 -24.84 10.58 -14.40
C VAL A 27 -25.31 11.98 -14.80
N MET A 28 -25.27 12.90 -13.85
CA MET A 28 -25.66 14.30 -14.05
C MET A 28 -24.46 15.20 -14.36
N LEU A 29 -23.30 14.91 -13.77
CA LEU A 29 -22.14 15.79 -13.86
C LEU A 29 -20.85 14.97 -14.03
N ARG A 30 -20.07 15.31 -15.06
CA ARG A 30 -18.68 14.84 -15.20
C ARG A 30 -17.80 16.04 -15.47
N LYS A 31 -16.89 16.36 -14.56
CA LYS A 31 -16.05 17.55 -14.67
C LYS A 31 -14.65 17.32 -14.15
N ARG A 32 -13.67 17.85 -14.87
CA ARG A 32 -12.29 17.92 -14.42
C ARG A 32 -12.06 19.26 -13.71
N LEU A 33 -11.59 19.22 -12.48
CA LEU A 33 -11.31 20.39 -11.66
C LEU A 33 -9.82 20.47 -11.33
N THR A 34 -9.33 21.70 -11.15
CA THR A 34 -7.98 21.96 -10.64
C THR A 34 -8.05 22.23 -9.15
N ARG A 35 -6.93 22.02 -8.44
CA ARG A 35 -6.81 22.25 -7.00
C ARG A 35 -7.34 23.62 -6.55
N ALA A 36 -7.03 24.67 -7.30
CA ALA A 36 -7.43 26.05 -6.98
C ALA A 36 -8.94 26.28 -7.12
N ARG A 37 -9.60 25.56 -8.04
CA ARG A 37 -11.04 25.73 -8.32
C ARG A 37 -11.93 24.81 -7.48
N MET A 38 -11.34 23.85 -6.77
CA MET A 38 -12.08 22.83 -6.04
C MET A 38 -12.94 23.45 -4.93
N ARG A 39 -12.35 24.26 -4.05
CA ARG A 39 -13.08 24.92 -2.96
C ARG A 39 -14.22 25.82 -3.47
N ALA A 40 -13.91 26.71 -4.41
CA ALA A 40 -14.88 27.64 -5.00
C ALA A 40 -16.02 26.94 -5.77
N PHE A 41 -15.82 25.69 -6.19
CA PHE A 41 -16.87 24.89 -6.81
C PHE A 41 -17.84 24.35 -5.76
N PHE A 42 -17.34 23.80 -4.66
CA PHE A 42 -18.16 23.24 -3.59
C PHE A 42 -18.89 24.31 -2.75
N GLU A 43 -18.31 25.50 -2.61
CA GLU A 43 -18.99 26.65 -1.97
C GLU A 43 -20.30 27.07 -2.66
N LYS A 44 -20.46 26.76 -3.96
CA LYS A 44 -21.66 27.08 -4.73
C LYS A 44 -22.70 25.96 -4.72
N LEU A 45 -22.32 24.78 -4.24
CA LEU A 45 -23.19 23.62 -4.23
C LEU A 45 -23.90 23.50 -2.88
N PRO A 46 -25.15 23.00 -2.87
CA PRO A 46 -25.81 22.66 -1.62
C PRO A 46 -25.07 21.51 -0.91
N PRO A 47 -25.29 21.34 0.40
CA PRO A 47 -24.84 20.18 1.15
C PRO A 47 -25.25 18.88 0.43
N CYS A 48 -24.27 18.03 0.15
CA CYS A 48 -24.45 16.79 -0.61
C CYS A 48 -23.51 15.72 -0.07
N LEU A 49 -23.79 14.47 -0.44
CA LEU A 49 -22.93 13.34 -0.10
C LEU A 49 -21.73 13.32 -1.04
N ILE A 50 -20.52 13.35 -0.48
CA ILE A 50 -19.27 13.32 -1.23
C ILE A 50 -18.52 12.00 -0.94
N GLY A 51 -18.37 11.17 -1.97
CA GLY A 51 -17.54 9.97 -1.94
C GLY A 51 -16.12 10.24 -2.44
N MET A 52 -15.11 9.79 -1.70
CA MET A 52 -13.70 9.97 -2.10
C MET A 52 -12.88 8.72 -1.79
N GLU A 53 -11.88 8.44 -2.61
CA GLU A 53 -10.88 7.42 -2.27
C GLU A 53 -9.95 7.91 -1.15
N ALA A 54 -9.62 7.03 -0.21
CA ALA A 54 -8.62 7.27 0.81
C ALA A 54 -7.22 7.33 0.19
N CYS A 55 -6.69 8.54 0.01
CA CYS A 55 -5.37 8.82 -0.51
C CYS A 55 -4.59 9.77 0.41
N GLY A 56 -3.31 10.04 0.12
CA GLY A 56 -2.46 10.87 0.98
C GLY A 56 -2.99 12.28 1.25
N SER A 57 -3.75 12.85 0.30
CA SER A 57 -4.38 14.17 0.42
C SER A 57 -5.87 14.13 0.71
N SER A 58 -6.51 12.95 0.79
CA SER A 58 -7.96 12.86 0.97
C SER A 58 -8.40 13.37 2.33
N HIS A 59 -7.62 13.13 3.39
CA HIS A 59 -7.93 13.63 4.73
C HIS A 59 -7.95 15.16 4.81
N TYR A 60 -7.02 15.84 4.13
CA TYR A 60 -7.03 17.30 4.04
C TYR A 60 -8.32 17.79 3.38
N TRP A 61 -8.66 17.25 2.22
CA TRP A 61 -9.86 17.65 1.49
C TRP A 61 -11.15 17.28 2.20
N GLY A 62 -11.19 16.14 2.89
CA GLY A 62 -12.35 15.75 3.68
C GLY A 62 -12.64 16.75 4.80
N ARG A 63 -11.62 17.33 5.44
CA ARG A 63 -11.82 18.39 6.44
C ARG A 63 -12.33 19.68 5.81
N GLU A 64 -11.73 20.11 4.70
CA GLU A 64 -12.16 21.33 3.98
C GLU A 64 -13.62 21.22 3.50
N LEU A 65 -13.99 20.10 2.88
CA LEU A 65 -15.35 19.87 2.37
C LEU A 65 -16.37 19.71 3.48
N ARG A 66 -16.00 19.07 4.61
CA ARG A 66 -16.87 18.98 5.79
C ARG A 66 -17.08 20.34 6.45
N ALA A 67 -16.09 21.23 6.41
CA ALA A 67 -16.23 22.61 6.89
C ALA A 67 -17.22 23.44 6.04
N LEU A 68 -17.39 23.09 4.76
CA LEU A 68 -18.42 23.67 3.88
C LEU A 68 -19.83 23.07 4.12
N GLY A 69 -19.95 22.06 4.98
CA GLY A 69 -21.24 21.45 5.32
C GLY A 69 -21.60 20.19 4.53
N HIS A 70 -20.70 19.64 3.72
CA HIS A 70 -20.94 18.39 2.99
C HIS A 70 -20.67 17.15 3.85
N ASP A 71 -21.42 16.06 3.61
CA ASP A 71 -21.14 14.75 4.21
C ASP A 71 -20.05 14.05 3.37
N VAL A 72 -18.86 13.87 3.93
CA VAL A 72 -17.72 13.29 3.20
C VAL A 72 -17.43 11.89 3.70
N ARG A 73 -17.41 10.93 2.77
CA ARG A 73 -17.12 9.51 3.04
C ARG A 73 -15.88 9.06 2.30
N LEU A 74 -14.86 8.65 3.06
CA LEU A 74 -13.63 8.10 2.50
C LEU A 74 -13.75 6.57 2.35
N ILE A 75 -13.44 6.03 1.18
CA ILE A 75 -13.43 4.58 0.93
C ILE A 75 -11.99 4.09 0.78
N HIS A 76 -11.68 2.95 1.39
CA HIS A 76 -10.35 2.34 1.25
C HIS A 76 -10.12 1.86 -0.21
N PRO A 77 -8.94 2.10 -0.81
CA PRO A 77 -8.64 1.73 -2.20
C PRO A 77 -8.91 0.25 -2.54
N THR A 78 -8.70 -0.65 -1.57
CA THR A 78 -8.99 -2.08 -1.75
C THR A 78 -10.45 -2.37 -2.08
N TYR A 79 -11.38 -1.56 -1.56
CA TYR A 79 -12.81 -1.73 -1.84
C TYR A 79 -13.23 -1.09 -3.16
N VAL A 80 -12.49 -0.11 -3.68
CA VAL A 80 -12.74 0.52 -4.98
C VAL A 80 -12.23 -0.36 -6.12
N LYS A 81 -11.09 -1.02 -5.94
CA LYS A 81 -10.41 -1.82 -6.97
C LYS A 81 -11.30 -2.82 -7.74
N PRO A 82 -12.25 -3.57 -7.13
CA PRO A 82 -13.12 -4.49 -7.85
C PRO A 82 -14.07 -3.81 -8.85
N TYR A 83 -14.37 -2.52 -8.66
CA TYR A 83 -15.29 -1.74 -9.48
C TYR A 83 -14.59 -1.02 -10.64
N VAL A 84 -13.25 -0.98 -10.64
CA VAL A 84 -12.47 -0.35 -11.72
C VAL A 84 -12.55 -1.20 -12.99
N LYS A 85 -13.06 -0.62 -14.07
CA LYS A 85 -13.15 -1.26 -15.39
C LYS A 85 -11.74 -1.49 -15.96
N ARG A 86 -11.60 -2.45 -16.90
CA ARG A 86 -10.29 -2.92 -17.43
C ARG A 86 -9.35 -1.83 -17.98
N GLN A 87 -9.84 -0.64 -18.31
CA GLN A 87 -9.00 0.48 -18.73
C GLN A 87 -8.90 1.53 -17.62
N LYS A 88 -7.66 1.86 -17.25
CA LYS A 88 -7.38 2.89 -16.26
C LYS A 88 -7.62 4.27 -16.86
N ASN A 89 -8.65 4.94 -16.36
CA ASN A 89 -9.01 6.31 -16.73
C ASN A 89 -9.58 6.98 -15.48
N ASP A 90 -9.15 8.20 -15.17
CA ASP A 90 -9.61 8.96 -14.01
C ASP A 90 -11.15 9.05 -13.96
N ALA A 91 -11.81 9.12 -15.13
CA ALA A 91 -13.28 9.12 -15.21
C ALA A 91 -13.92 7.77 -14.86
N ALA A 92 -13.25 6.65 -15.19
CA ALA A 92 -13.69 5.31 -14.83
C ALA A 92 -13.42 5.01 -13.35
N ASP A 93 -12.33 5.56 -12.80
CA ASP A 93 -11.99 5.45 -11.38
C ASP A 93 -13.03 6.21 -10.52
N ALA A 94 -13.44 7.42 -10.93
CA ALA A 94 -14.52 8.16 -10.27
C ALA A 94 -15.89 7.44 -10.35
N GLU A 95 -16.20 6.77 -11.45
CA GLU A 95 -17.41 5.96 -11.58
C GLU A 95 -17.36 4.72 -10.66
N ALA A 96 -16.20 4.07 -10.55
CA ALA A 96 -15.98 2.94 -9.66
C ALA A 96 -16.16 3.33 -8.18
N ILE A 97 -15.65 4.50 -7.79
CA ILE A 97 -15.88 5.02 -6.43
C ILE A 97 -17.37 5.31 -6.23
N CYS A 98 -18.08 5.85 -7.23
CA CYS A 98 -19.53 6.09 -7.13
C CYS A 98 -20.31 4.80 -6.89
N GLU A 99 -19.98 3.72 -7.61
CA GLU A 99 -20.64 2.44 -7.39
C GLU A 99 -20.34 1.88 -6.00
N ALA A 100 -19.11 2.05 -5.50
CA ALA A 100 -18.71 1.62 -4.17
C ALA A 100 -19.45 2.39 -3.06
N VAL A 101 -19.64 3.71 -3.21
CA VAL A 101 -20.35 4.57 -2.24
C VAL A 101 -21.83 4.20 -2.14
N SER A 102 -22.45 3.84 -3.26
CA SER A 102 -23.88 3.48 -3.32
C SER A 102 -24.22 2.17 -2.61
N ARG A 103 -23.24 1.34 -2.22
CA ARG A 103 -23.48 0.07 -1.52
C ARG A 103 -23.74 0.31 -0.03
N ALA A 104 -24.87 -0.19 0.47
CA ALA A 104 -25.27 -0.02 1.87
C ALA A 104 -24.32 -0.67 2.90
N ASN A 105 -23.63 -1.77 2.54
CA ASN A 105 -22.72 -2.49 3.43
C ASN A 105 -21.24 -2.07 3.27
N MET A 106 -20.98 -0.86 2.79
CA MET A 106 -19.61 -0.37 2.58
C MET A 106 -19.02 0.17 3.89
N ARG A 107 -17.74 -0.16 4.15
CA ARG A 107 -17.00 0.37 5.29
C ARG A 107 -16.25 1.65 4.91
N PHE A 108 -16.55 2.72 5.61
CA PHE A 108 -15.90 4.02 5.42
C PHE A 108 -14.74 4.23 6.40
N VAL A 109 -13.75 5.01 5.96
CA VAL A 109 -12.62 5.46 6.77
C VAL A 109 -12.97 6.84 7.33
N GLU A 110 -12.74 7.03 8.62
CA GLU A 110 -12.97 8.32 9.25
C GLU A 110 -11.93 9.37 8.82
N ILE A 111 -12.34 10.63 8.82
CA ILE A 111 -11.46 11.75 8.49
C ILE A 111 -10.66 12.09 9.74
N ASN A 112 -9.37 11.76 9.70
CA ASN A 112 -8.45 12.07 10.78
C ASN A 112 -8.23 13.58 10.95
N SER A 113 -8.06 14.01 12.20
CA SER A 113 -7.60 15.36 12.55
C SER A 113 -6.14 15.57 12.10
N PRO A 114 -5.68 16.82 11.94
CA PRO A 114 -4.28 17.07 11.62
C PRO A 114 -3.32 16.55 12.70
N GLU A 115 -3.71 16.56 13.96
CA GLU A 115 -2.94 16.02 15.09
C GLU A 115 -2.82 14.49 14.99
N GLN A 116 -3.94 13.79 14.75
CA GLN A 116 -3.95 12.35 14.52
C GLN A 116 -3.07 11.98 13.31
N GLN A 117 -3.15 12.77 12.24
CA GLN A 117 -2.32 12.58 11.04
C GLN A 117 -0.83 12.78 11.35
N ALA A 118 -0.48 13.77 12.18
CA ALA A 118 0.89 14.01 12.62
C ALA A 118 1.44 12.84 13.46
N ILE A 119 0.64 12.30 14.38
CA ILE A 119 1.01 11.13 15.20
C ILE A 119 1.28 9.91 14.31
N MET A 120 0.42 9.63 13.32
CA MET A 120 0.63 8.54 12.37
C MET A 120 1.92 8.72 11.56
N ILE A 121 2.22 9.94 11.13
CA ILE A 121 3.47 10.25 10.42
C ILE A 121 4.67 10.02 11.35
N ALA A 122 4.61 10.45 12.61
CA ALA A 122 5.68 10.22 13.59
C ALA A 122 5.96 8.72 13.80
N HIS A 123 4.91 7.90 13.97
CA HIS A 123 5.05 6.44 14.05
C HIS A 123 5.64 5.83 12.79
N ARG A 124 5.23 6.31 11.62
CA ARG A 124 5.75 5.84 10.33
C ARG A 124 7.23 6.20 10.18
N THR A 125 7.62 7.43 10.51
CA THR A 125 9.01 7.89 10.49
C THR A 125 9.87 7.07 11.44
N ARG A 126 9.42 6.84 12.68
CA ARG A 126 10.11 5.94 13.62
C ARG A 126 10.30 4.55 13.04
N SER A 127 9.26 3.97 12.46
CA SER A 127 9.31 2.63 11.86
C SER A 127 10.31 2.55 10.70
N ILE A 128 10.37 3.58 9.85
CA ILE A 128 11.34 3.69 8.76
C ILE A 128 12.77 3.76 9.32
N LEU A 129 13.01 4.63 10.31
CA LEU A 129 14.32 4.79 10.94
C LEU A 129 14.79 3.51 11.66
N THR A 130 13.89 2.83 12.37
CA THR A 130 14.19 1.52 12.99
C THR A 130 14.59 0.50 11.94
N ARG A 131 13.84 0.40 10.84
CA ARG A 131 14.17 -0.50 9.73
C ARG A 131 15.54 -0.19 9.15
N GLN A 132 15.85 1.08 8.87
CA GLN A 132 17.15 1.53 8.37
C GLN A 132 18.30 1.16 9.32
N ARG A 133 18.13 1.37 10.63
CA ARG A 133 19.10 0.96 11.66
C ARG A 133 19.32 -0.55 11.70
N THR A 134 18.26 -1.34 11.51
CA THR A 134 18.34 -2.82 11.48
C THR A 134 18.75 -3.39 10.11
N HIS A 135 18.81 -2.56 9.06
CA HIS A 135 19.01 -3.03 7.68
C HIS A 135 20.46 -3.46 7.38
N CYS A 136 21.45 -3.10 8.21
CA CYS A 136 22.83 -3.60 8.07
C CYS A 136 23.54 -3.74 9.42
N PRO A 137 23.77 -5.00 9.86
CA PRO A 137 25.13 -5.57 9.77
C PRO A 137 25.21 -6.85 8.91
N THR A 138 24.09 -7.41 8.45
CA THR A 138 24.08 -8.75 7.84
C THR A 138 24.63 -8.76 6.40
N GLN A 139 24.70 -7.64 5.68
CA GLN A 139 25.34 -7.63 4.34
C GLN A 139 26.88 -7.71 4.44
N SER A 140 27.48 -6.95 5.36
CA SER A 140 28.92 -7.02 5.67
C SER A 140 29.29 -8.34 6.38
N ALA A 141 28.39 -8.89 7.20
CA ALA A 141 28.59 -10.19 7.84
C ALA A 141 28.39 -11.38 6.87
N CYS A 142 27.51 -11.27 5.86
CA CYS A 142 27.34 -12.30 4.83
C CYS A 142 28.51 -12.34 3.84
N THR A 143 29.16 -11.20 3.57
CA THR A 143 30.41 -11.18 2.80
C THR A 143 31.53 -11.86 3.59
N TRP A 144 31.66 -11.60 4.90
CA TRP A 144 32.64 -12.28 5.75
C TRP A 144 32.40 -13.79 5.95
N ARG A 145 31.14 -14.26 5.94
CA ARG A 145 30.82 -15.68 6.11
C ARG A 145 31.14 -16.53 4.86
N ARG A 146 31.11 -15.96 3.65
CA ARG A 146 31.55 -16.68 2.43
C ARG A 146 33.07 -16.86 2.38
N SER A 147 33.86 -15.87 2.81
CA SER A 147 35.33 -15.92 2.82
C SER A 147 35.91 -16.88 3.87
N ALA A 148 35.13 -17.19 4.92
CA ALA A 148 35.51 -18.17 5.94
C ALA A 148 35.14 -19.62 5.55
N TRP A 149 34.14 -19.81 4.68
CA TRP A 149 33.70 -21.14 4.21
C TRP A 149 34.67 -21.74 3.17
N SER A 150 35.34 -20.90 2.36
CA SER A 150 36.36 -21.34 1.41
C SER A 150 37.66 -21.82 2.08
N ARG A 151 37.90 -21.49 3.36
CA ARG A 151 39.16 -21.81 4.05
C ARG A 151 39.17 -23.18 4.74
N ARG A 152 38.06 -23.94 4.69
CA ARG A 152 37.88 -25.18 5.48
C ARG A 152 37.73 -26.46 4.66
N ARG A 153 37.79 -26.39 3.33
CA ARG A 153 37.98 -27.54 2.45
C ARG A 153 39.13 -27.24 1.51
N GLY A 154 40.19 -28.03 1.59
CA GLY A 154 41.27 -28.00 0.61
C GLY A 154 40.69 -28.18 -0.78
N ALA A 155 40.72 -27.12 -1.56
CA ALA A 155 40.50 -27.13 -2.99
C ALA A 155 41.63 -26.29 -3.56
N SER A 156 42.63 -27.01 -4.06
CA SER A 156 43.58 -26.49 -5.04
C SER A 156 42.80 -25.84 -6.20
N ASP A 157 43.35 -24.73 -6.69
CA ASP A 157 42.90 -23.95 -7.84
C ASP A 157 41.58 -23.21 -7.73
N TRP A 158 41.65 -22.00 -7.15
CA TRP A 158 40.96 -20.84 -7.72
C TRP A 158 41.87 -19.61 -7.62
N SER A 159 42.44 -19.20 -8.75
CA SER A 159 43.13 -17.93 -8.90
C SER A 159 42.10 -16.79 -8.83
N CYS A 160 42.16 -15.99 -7.77
CA CYS A 160 41.60 -14.65 -7.72
C CYS A 160 42.76 -13.68 -7.74
N SER A 161 42.99 -13.03 -8.88
CA SER A 161 43.93 -11.91 -8.96
C SER A 161 43.47 -10.79 -8.01
N PRO A 162 44.38 -10.21 -7.21
CA PRO A 162 44.02 -9.15 -6.27
C PRO A 162 43.78 -7.82 -7.01
N PRO A 163 42.93 -6.92 -6.50
CA PRO A 163 43.01 -5.52 -6.89
C PRO A 163 44.32 -4.93 -6.36
N SER A 164 45.11 -4.34 -7.26
CA SER A 164 46.37 -3.67 -6.99
C SER A 164 46.12 -2.30 -6.36
N SER A 165 46.00 -2.22 -5.03
CA SER A 165 46.26 -0.99 -4.25
C SER A 165 46.38 -1.32 -2.76
N PRO A 166 47.33 -0.71 -2.02
CA PRO A 166 47.51 -0.97 -0.59
C PRO A 166 46.58 -0.10 0.25
N MET A 167 45.97 -0.67 1.28
CA MET A 167 45.41 0.08 2.42
C MET A 167 46.15 -0.32 3.70
N PRO A 168 46.31 0.61 4.66
CA PRO A 168 47.35 0.55 5.67
C PRO A 168 47.04 -0.47 6.77
N THR A 169 48.10 -1.11 7.23
CA THR A 169 48.19 -1.89 8.45
C THR A 169 47.78 -1.07 9.66
N MET A 170 46.68 -1.44 10.33
CA MET A 170 46.62 -1.53 11.79
C MET A 170 45.37 -2.29 12.26
N ALA A 171 45.51 -2.95 13.40
CA ALA A 171 44.49 -3.67 14.18
C ALA A 171 44.21 -5.13 13.80
N ALA A 172 45.26 -5.96 13.87
CA ALA A 172 45.15 -7.40 14.15
C ALA A 172 45.50 -7.67 15.63
N SER A 173 44.62 -7.29 16.56
CA SER A 173 44.66 -7.71 17.97
C SER A 173 43.33 -7.25 18.58
N LEU A 174 42.35 -8.06 19.01
CA LEU A 174 42.39 -9.30 19.77
C LEU A 174 41.05 -10.02 19.54
N PHE A 175 40.97 -10.90 18.54
CA PHE A 175 39.91 -11.91 18.46
C PHE A 175 40.39 -13.16 19.21
N ARG A 176 40.53 -13.04 20.53
CA ARG A 176 40.73 -14.17 21.44
C ARG A 176 39.88 -13.95 22.68
N ARG A 177 38.67 -14.49 22.65
CA ARG A 177 37.98 -15.12 23.78
C ARG A 177 36.74 -15.81 23.21
N GLY A 178 36.77 -17.14 23.26
CA GLY A 178 35.69 -17.98 22.80
C GLY A 178 34.46 -17.85 23.69
N HIS A 179 33.30 -17.70 23.05
CA HIS A 179 32.01 -18.11 23.59
C HIS A 179 31.20 -18.69 22.42
N PRO A 180 30.70 -19.93 22.51
CA PRO A 180 29.76 -20.45 21.53
C PRO A 180 28.38 -19.86 21.83
N CYS A 181 28.01 -18.75 21.19
CA CYS A 181 26.61 -18.37 21.08
C CYS A 181 25.91 -19.35 20.13
N ARG A 182 25.31 -20.40 20.69
CA ARG A 182 24.24 -21.17 20.04
C ARG A 182 23.09 -20.21 19.75
N PHE A 183 22.98 -19.78 18.49
CA PHE A 183 21.71 -19.35 17.93
C PHE A 183 21.24 -20.48 17.02
N ASP A 184 20.26 -21.25 17.51
CA ASP A 184 19.48 -22.17 16.70
C ASP A 184 18.72 -21.35 15.65
N CYS A 185 19.25 -21.30 14.43
CA CYS A 185 18.46 -20.95 13.26
C CYS A 185 17.57 -22.15 12.92
N ALA A 186 16.42 -22.27 13.60
CA ALA A 186 15.34 -23.11 13.12
C ALA A 186 14.90 -22.59 11.75
N ALA A 187 15.17 -23.37 10.69
CA ALA A 187 14.65 -23.11 9.36
C ALA A 187 13.11 -23.17 9.39
N PRO A 188 12.38 -22.30 8.67
CA PRO A 188 10.94 -22.49 8.52
C PRO A 188 10.70 -23.83 7.82
N ALA A 189 10.01 -24.72 8.52
CA ALA A 189 9.60 -26.01 8.00
C ALA A 189 8.79 -25.78 6.72
N ARG A 190 9.25 -26.33 5.59
CA ARG A 190 8.41 -26.52 4.41
C ARG A 190 7.27 -27.44 4.83
N GLU A 191 6.08 -26.86 4.93
CA GLU A 191 4.82 -27.58 5.13
C GLU A 191 4.68 -28.60 3.99
N ARG A 192 4.90 -29.88 4.33
CA ARG A 192 4.63 -31.00 3.44
C ARG A 192 3.12 -31.20 3.44
N ALA A 193 2.49 -31.03 2.27
CA ALA A 193 1.11 -31.43 2.05
C ALA A 193 0.94 -32.90 2.44
N ALA A 194 -0.02 -33.17 3.33
CA ALA A 194 -0.37 -34.50 3.78
C ALA A 194 -1.07 -35.29 2.66
N PRO A 195 -0.84 -36.62 2.55
CA PRO A 195 -1.59 -37.46 1.64
C PRO A 195 -2.87 -37.99 2.31
N GLY A 196 -3.99 -37.89 1.62
CA GLY A 196 -5.12 -38.81 1.79
C GLY A 196 -6.47 -38.14 2.09
N LEU A 197 -7.36 -38.17 1.09
CA LEU A 197 -8.70 -38.73 1.23
C LEU A 197 -9.27 -39.01 -0.17
N ARG A 198 -9.44 -40.30 -0.46
CA ARG A 198 -10.22 -40.83 -1.57
C ARG A 198 -11.70 -40.46 -1.35
N SER A 199 -12.36 -39.90 -2.36
CA SER A 199 -13.79 -40.17 -2.59
C SER A 199 -14.22 -39.79 -4.03
N SER A 200 -14.45 -40.85 -4.82
CA SER A 200 -15.49 -41.01 -5.85
C SER A 200 -15.64 -39.95 -6.95
N HIS A 201 -14.97 -40.20 -8.07
CA HIS A 201 -15.54 -39.93 -9.40
C HIS A 201 -16.43 -41.12 -9.81
N ARG A 202 -17.75 -40.92 -9.84
CA ARG A 202 -18.66 -41.78 -10.62
C ARG A 202 -19.89 -41.00 -11.10
N ARG A 203 -19.83 -40.64 -12.40
CA ARG A 203 -20.92 -40.57 -13.40
C ARG A 203 -22.24 -39.88 -13.03
N LYS A 204 -22.61 -38.89 -13.84
CA LYS A 204 -23.90 -38.77 -14.58
C LYS A 204 -23.74 -37.63 -15.60
N ARG A 205 -23.36 -37.92 -16.85
CA ARG A 205 -24.26 -38.13 -18.01
C ARG A 205 -25.37 -37.08 -18.13
N ALA A 206 -25.22 -36.29 -19.19
CA ALA A 206 -26.25 -35.49 -19.84
C ALA A 206 -27.59 -36.23 -19.97
N ARG A 207 -28.68 -35.48 -19.76
CA ARG A 207 -30.02 -35.65 -20.33
C ARG A 207 -30.85 -34.39 -19.99
N HIS A 208 -30.99 -33.51 -20.98
CA HIS A 208 -32.22 -32.90 -21.50
C HIS A 208 -31.90 -31.58 -22.21
#